data_AF-U4SZQ7-F1
#
_entry.id   AF-U4SZQ7-F1
#
_cell.length_a   1.000
_cell.length_b   1.000
_cell.length_c   1.000
_cell.angle_alpha   90.00
_cell.angle_beta   90.00
_cell.angle_gamma   90.00
#
_symmetry.space_group_name_H-M   'P 1'
#
loop_
_entity.id
_entity.type
_entity.pdbx_description
1 polymer ?
#
loop_
_entity_poly.entity_id
_entity_poly.type
_entity_poly.pdbx_seq_one_letter_code
_entity_poly.pdbx_strand_id
1 'polypeptide(L)'
;MSKHENVDVRVPVEDNNPAIRRIESLCIRCGQCKEVCKKEISVGHHYDLLKTKDTAICIHCGQCVNVCPTNALVERHDWMDVSDMIKSGKKKIVAITSPSVRVALGEEFGMVAGSYVEKQMVAALRALGVDYVFDTTFAADLTIMEEASELIDRIQHKKPLPQFTSCCPAWVKFVETYYPHLLPNISTSKSPISMFAPTIKTWFAQKEGIAAQDLYVVAITPCTAKKFEITREEFHDAADYHQEKPYQDCDKVVTTKELANWLRAENKDLTTVGESDYDTLMPRGSGAGVIFGNTGGVMEAAIRSAYYFITKQQPDENLLKLEAVRGLDGVREASVTIDNLSLRVAIVHGTDNARKFLAHMEETKQHYDFVEVMTCPGGCIGGGGQPKHIGEDMQEIRKKRIASLYDKDAAMTLRNSHDNPHIKAVYEEFYGTPLSERAEKLLHTSYQTRNDLGEDATKYAMDFQKMTETPKESSTSSDIKYRCTICGYIYEGDITKESDEYKCPICTVPKEMFEVINEPKDEPEESSTSSDVKYRCTICGYIYEGDITKESDEYKCPICTVPKEMFEKIA
;
A
#
# COMPACT_ATOMS: atom_id res chain seq x y z
N MET A 1 -31.15 -15.06 13.48
CA MET A 1 -30.12 -15.91 12.87
C MET A 1 -29.46 -15.10 11.78
N SER A 2 -28.13 -15.14 11.70
CA SER A 2 -27.40 -14.42 10.63
C SER A 2 -27.68 -15.07 9.28
N LYS A 3 -27.78 -14.28 8.21
CA LYS A 3 -27.78 -14.73 6.81
C LYS A 3 -26.41 -15.27 6.38
N HIS A 4 -25.36 -14.92 7.12
CA HIS A 4 -24.00 -15.39 6.88
C HIS A 4 -23.75 -16.69 7.63
N GLU A 5 -23.30 -17.72 6.92
CA GLU A 5 -23.08 -19.03 7.54
C GLU A 5 -21.72 -19.14 8.26
N ASN A 6 -21.72 -19.68 9.48
CA ASN A 6 -20.50 -19.99 10.27
C ASN A 6 -19.57 -18.78 10.43
N VAL A 7 -20.12 -17.62 10.80
CA VAL A 7 -19.39 -16.36 11.02
C VAL A 7 -18.28 -16.46 12.07
N ASP A 8 -18.33 -17.46 12.95
CA ASP A 8 -17.29 -17.73 13.95
C ASP A 8 -15.97 -18.18 13.30
N VAL A 9 -16.03 -18.78 12.12
CA VAL A 9 -14.86 -19.34 11.43
C VAL A 9 -14.57 -18.64 10.11
N ARG A 10 -15.57 -18.01 9.48
CA ARG A 10 -15.46 -17.46 8.13
C ARG A 10 -15.73 -15.95 8.14
N VAL A 11 -14.99 -15.20 7.32
CA VAL A 11 -15.32 -13.79 7.08
C VAL A 11 -16.67 -13.71 6.34
N PRO A 12 -17.66 -12.95 6.83
CA PRO A 12 -18.92 -12.79 6.13
C PRO A 12 -18.71 -11.96 4.85
N VAL A 13 -19.42 -12.32 3.78
CA VAL A 13 -19.31 -11.68 2.47
C VAL A 13 -20.71 -11.54 1.91
N GLU A 14 -21.09 -10.31 1.56
CA GLU A 14 -22.40 -10.04 0.96
C GLU A 14 -22.55 -10.66 -0.44
N ASP A 15 -23.75 -11.18 -0.73
CA ASP A 15 -24.10 -11.76 -2.03
C ASP A 15 -24.03 -10.76 -3.19
N ASN A 16 -24.17 -9.46 -2.91
CA ASN A 16 -24.03 -8.38 -3.89
C ASN A 16 -22.66 -7.69 -3.83
N ASN A 17 -21.68 -8.25 -3.11
CA ASN A 17 -20.34 -7.67 -3.06
C ASN A 17 -19.75 -7.59 -4.49
N PRO A 18 -19.39 -6.38 -4.98
CA PRO A 18 -18.98 -6.17 -6.38
C PRO A 18 -17.57 -6.68 -6.66
N ALA A 19 -16.77 -6.94 -5.61
CA ALA A 19 -15.36 -7.27 -5.76
C ALA A 19 -15.09 -8.77 -5.64
N ILE A 20 -15.77 -9.44 -4.71
CA ILE A 20 -15.52 -10.85 -4.38
C ILE A 20 -16.84 -11.61 -4.18
N ARG A 21 -16.78 -12.93 -4.25
CA ARG A 21 -17.89 -13.83 -3.92
C ARG A 21 -17.41 -15.09 -3.23
N ARG A 22 -18.34 -15.76 -2.53
CA ARG A 22 -18.11 -17.06 -1.91
C ARG A 22 -18.84 -18.15 -2.68
N ILE A 23 -18.16 -19.28 -2.90
CA ILE A 23 -18.73 -20.53 -3.42
C ILE A 23 -18.83 -21.49 -2.24
N GLU A 24 -20.01 -21.59 -1.64
CA GLU A 24 -20.20 -22.28 -0.36
C GLU A 24 -19.78 -23.75 -0.40
N SER A 25 -20.06 -24.45 -1.50
CA SER A 25 -19.73 -25.87 -1.67
C SER A 25 -18.23 -26.18 -1.65
N LEU A 26 -17.36 -25.19 -1.87
CA LEU A 26 -15.90 -25.35 -1.84
C LEU A 26 -15.30 -25.00 -0.47
N CYS A 27 -16.10 -24.45 0.45
CA CYS A 27 -15.58 -23.91 1.70
C CYS A 27 -15.32 -25.00 2.75
N ILE A 28 -14.05 -25.24 3.04
CA ILE A 28 -13.62 -26.22 4.07
C ILE A 28 -13.57 -25.63 5.50
N ARG A 29 -14.04 -24.41 5.71
CA ARG A 29 -14.09 -23.74 7.03
C ARG A 29 -12.73 -23.71 7.76
N CYS A 30 -11.66 -23.41 7.03
CA CYS A 30 -10.29 -23.42 7.58
C CYS A 30 -9.88 -22.16 8.38
N GLY A 31 -10.74 -21.15 8.52
CA GLY A 31 -10.42 -19.94 9.30
C GLY A 31 -9.57 -18.88 8.61
N GLN A 32 -8.74 -19.23 7.62
CA GLN A 32 -7.72 -18.34 7.05
C GLN A 32 -8.28 -17.00 6.53
N CYS A 33 -9.43 -17.03 5.86
CA CYS A 33 -10.10 -15.82 5.36
C CYS A 33 -10.53 -14.85 6.49
N LYS A 34 -10.92 -15.38 7.65
CA LYS A 34 -11.29 -14.59 8.83
C LYS A 34 -10.04 -14.05 9.51
N GLU A 35 -9.01 -14.89 9.67
CA GLU A 35 -7.75 -14.50 10.29
C GLU A 35 -7.05 -13.35 9.56
N VAL A 36 -6.92 -13.43 8.22
CA VAL A 36 -6.29 -12.33 7.45
C VAL A 36 -7.12 -11.04 7.53
N CYS A 37 -8.45 -11.15 7.47
CA CYS A 37 -9.34 -9.98 7.55
C CYS A 37 -9.33 -9.35 8.95
N LYS A 38 -9.09 -10.16 9.99
CA LYS A 38 -8.93 -9.73 11.36
C LYS A 38 -7.55 -9.07 11.57
N LYS A 39 -6.47 -9.79 11.30
CA LYS A 39 -5.11 -9.42 11.73
C LYS A 39 -4.39 -8.47 10.79
N GLU A 40 -4.54 -8.62 9.48
CA GLU A 40 -3.79 -7.81 8.50
C GLU A 40 -4.60 -6.64 7.97
N ILE A 41 -5.92 -6.82 7.85
CA ILE A 41 -6.83 -5.81 7.31
C ILE A 41 -7.56 -5.02 8.38
N SER A 42 -7.64 -5.54 9.61
CA SER A 42 -8.29 -4.86 10.73
C SER A 42 -9.74 -4.43 10.45
N VAL A 43 -10.48 -5.20 9.66
CA VAL A 43 -11.92 -4.98 9.39
C VAL A 43 -12.77 -6.09 10.00
N GLY A 44 -12.36 -7.35 9.87
CA GLY A 44 -13.18 -8.51 10.24
C GLY A 44 -13.52 -8.67 11.74
N HIS A 45 -13.07 -7.74 12.58
CA HIS A 45 -13.36 -7.69 14.01
C HIS A 45 -13.69 -6.27 14.52
N HIS A 46 -13.77 -5.30 13.61
CA HIS A 46 -14.06 -3.90 13.94
C HIS A 46 -15.44 -3.52 13.40
N TYR A 47 -16.44 -4.35 13.68
CA TYR A 47 -17.86 -4.02 13.56
C TYR A 47 -18.70 -5.09 14.26
N ASP A 48 -19.88 -4.74 14.71
CA ASP A 48 -20.88 -5.68 15.23
C ASP A 48 -21.96 -5.95 14.18
N LEU A 49 -22.09 -7.21 13.74
CA LEU A 49 -23.13 -7.64 12.80
C LEU A 49 -24.54 -7.30 13.28
N LEU A 50 -24.81 -7.27 14.59
CA LEU A 50 -26.11 -6.87 15.10
C LEU A 50 -26.38 -5.38 14.83
N LYS A 51 -25.37 -4.52 14.95
CA LYS A 51 -25.48 -3.07 14.70
C LYS A 51 -25.61 -2.76 13.21
N THR A 52 -24.91 -3.52 12.37
CA THR A 52 -24.99 -3.39 10.92
C THR A 52 -26.22 -4.09 10.32
N LYS A 53 -27.17 -4.54 11.15
CA LYS A 53 -28.39 -5.26 10.73
C LYS A 53 -28.04 -6.46 9.85
N ASP A 54 -27.06 -7.23 10.29
CA ASP A 54 -26.52 -8.42 9.66
C ASP A 54 -25.83 -8.17 8.31
N THR A 55 -25.40 -6.92 8.06
CA THR A 55 -24.64 -6.56 6.85
C THR A 55 -23.14 -6.58 7.14
N ALA A 56 -22.39 -7.35 6.36
CA ALA A 56 -20.95 -7.45 6.51
C ALA A 56 -20.24 -6.18 6.04
N ILE A 57 -19.36 -5.64 6.88
CA ILE A 57 -18.47 -4.53 6.49
C ILE A 57 -17.27 -5.08 5.73
N CYS A 58 -17.05 -4.56 4.52
CA CYS A 58 -15.99 -4.99 3.63
C CYS A 58 -15.42 -3.78 2.86
N ILE A 59 -14.10 -3.65 2.88
CA ILE A 59 -13.36 -2.64 2.09
C ILE A 59 -12.92 -3.16 0.72
N HIS A 60 -13.41 -4.33 0.30
CA HIS A 60 -13.21 -4.93 -1.02
C HIS A 60 -11.75 -5.28 -1.41
N CYS A 61 -10.81 -5.29 -0.46
CA CYS A 61 -9.38 -5.46 -0.74
C CYS A 61 -8.96 -6.85 -1.30
N GLY A 62 -9.79 -7.87 -1.07
CA GLY A 62 -9.58 -9.22 -1.62
C GLY A 62 -8.46 -10.04 -0.96
N GLN A 63 -7.87 -9.60 0.16
CA GLN A 63 -6.85 -10.41 0.85
C GLN A 63 -7.38 -11.76 1.35
N CYS A 64 -8.66 -11.83 1.70
CA CYS A 64 -9.34 -13.10 2.01
C CYS A 64 -9.44 -14.06 0.82
N VAL A 65 -9.41 -13.55 -0.42
CA VAL A 65 -9.35 -14.36 -1.65
C VAL A 65 -7.97 -14.97 -1.79
N ASN A 66 -6.90 -14.18 -1.60
CA ASN A 66 -5.52 -14.63 -1.77
C ASN A 66 -5.15 -15.79 -0.85
N VAL A 67 -5.63 -15.76 0.40
CA VAL A 67 -5.35 -16.83 1.38
C VAL A 67 -6.32 -18.01 1.28
N CYS A 68 -7.34 -17.98 0.41
CA CYS A 68 -8.32 -19.07 0.36
C CYS A 68 -7.76 -20.29 -0.41
N PRO A 69 -7.56 -21.46 0.25
CA PRO A 69 -6.87 -22.60 -0.36
C PRO A 69 -7.70 -23.39 -1.38
N THR A 70 -9.02 -23.33 -1.28
CA THR A 70 -9.92 -24.13 -2.11
C THR A 70 -10.63 -23.33 -3.20
N ASN A 71 -10.26 -22.05 -3.37
CA ASN A 71 -11.01 -21.11 -4.22
C ASN A 71 -12.50 -20.99 -3.82
N ALA A 72 -12.82 -21.22 -2.55
CA ALA A 72 -14.15 -20.92 -2.01
C ALA A 72 -14.42 -19.42 -1.94
N LEU A 73 -13.38 -18.58 -1.87
CA LEU A 73 -13.46 -17.14 -2.10
C LEU A 73 -12.68 -16.84 -3.38
N VAL A 74 -13.34 -16.12 -4.28
CA VAL A 74 -12.81 -15.66 -5.57
C VAL A 74 -13.25 -14.24 -5.83
N GLU A 75 -12.52 -13.54 -6.67
CA GLU A 75 -12.95 -12.31 -7.29
C GLU A 75 -14.25 -12.50 -8.10
N ARG A 76 -15.04 -11.43 -8.26
CA ARG A 76 -16.13 -11.41 -9.24
C ARG A 76 -15.53 -11.44 -10.64
N HIS A 77 -16.00 -12.35 -11.49
CA HIS A 77 -15.47 -12.48 -12.84
C HIS A 77 -16.20 -11.51 -13.78
N ASP A 78 -15.51 -10.46 -14.24
CA ASP A 78 -16.02 -9.49 -15.22
C ASP A 78 -15.53 -9.80 -16.64
N TRP A 79 -14.49 -10.63 -16.80
CA TRP A 79 -13.91 -10.93 -18.12
C TRP A 79 -14.91 -11.59 -19.09
N MET A 80 -15.94 -12.27 -18.57
CA MET A 80 -16.99 -12.86 -19.40
C MET A 80 -17.84 -11.77 -20.09
N ASP A 81 -18.25 -10.74 -19.35
CA ASP A 81 -18.98 -9.60 -19.90
C ASP A 81 -18.14 -8.85 -20.94
N VAL A 82 -16.83 -8.73 -20.69
CA VAL A 82 -15.87 -8.14 -21.65
C VAL A 82 -15.76 -9.00 -22.91
N SER A 83 -15.65 -10.32 -22.76
CA SER A 83 -15.61 -11.26 -23.88
C SER A 83 -16.88 -11.19 -24.73
N ASP A 84 -18.04 -11.09 -24.09
CA ASP A 84 -19.33 -10.92 -24.79
C ASP A 84 -19.40 -9.57 -25.52
N MET A 85 -18.89 -8.49 -24.92
CA MET A 85 -18.82 -7.19 -25.57
C MET A 85 -17.90 -7.22 -26.80
N ILE A 86 -16.71 -7.84 -26.70
CA ILE A 86 -15.80 -8.08 -27.84
C ILE A 86 -16.52 -8.85 -28.95
N LYS A 87 -17.14 -9.99 -28.62
CA LYS A 87 -17.85 -10.85 -29.58
C LYS A 87 -19.04 -10.14 -30.24
N SER A 88 -19.67 -9.21 -29.54
CA SER A 88 -20.79 -8.43 -30.09
C SER A 88 -20.37 -7.41 -31.15
N GLY A 89 -19.11 -6.94 -31.12
CA GLY A 89 -18.59 -5.89 -32.01
C GLY A 89 -19.29 -4.53 -31.89
N LYS A 90 -20.11 -4.32 -30.86
CA LYS A 90 -20.94 -3.11 -30.70
C LYS A 90 -20.16 -1.88 -30.26
N LYS A 91 -19.05 -2.09 -29.55
CA LYS A 91 -18.21 -1.03 -28.97
C LYS A 91 -16.74 -1.32 -29.24
N LYS A 92 -15.95 -0.26 -29.28
CA LYS A 92 -14.49 -0.30 -29.28
C LYS A 92 -13.97 -0.57 -27.88
N ILE A 93 -13.20 -1.64 -27.75
CA ILE A 93 -12.71 -2.11 -26.47
C ILE A 93 -11.35 -1.48 -26.19
N VAL A 94 -11.25 -0.77 -25.07
CA VAL A 94 -10.03 -0.14 -24.62
C VAL A 94 -9.57 -0.81 -23.34
N ALA A 95 -8.41 -1.47 -23.34
CA ALA A 95 -7.82 -2.03 -22.13
C ALA A 95 -6.76 -1.08 -21.56
N ILE A 96 -6.84 -0.76 -20.28
CA ILE A 96 -5.78 -0.03 -19.54
C ILE A 96 -5.11 -0.98 -18.54
N THR A 97 -3.78 -1.08 -18.59
CA THR A 97 -3.05 -2.11 -17.81
C THR A 97 -2.23 -1.50 -16.66
N SER A 98 -2.54 -1.91 -15.43
CA SER A 98 -1.84 -1.45 -14.22
C SER A 98 -0.40 -1.98 -14.15
N PRO A 99 0.54 -1.25 -13.51
CA PRO A 99 1.96 -1.62 -13.45
C PRO A 99 2.20 -3.01 -12.84
N SER A 100 1.53 -3.35 -11.73
CA SER A 100 1.79 -4.63 -11.04
C SER A 100 1.32 -5.87 -11.79
N VAL A 101 0.50 -5.74 -12.83
CA VAL A 101 0.02 -6.90 -13.62
C VAL A 101 1.20 -7.51 -14.38
N ARG A 102 2.05 -6.68 -14.98
CA ARG A 102 3.14 -7.13 -15.86
C ARG A 102 4.30 -7.79 -15.13
N VAL A 103 4.32 -7.78 -13.80
CA VAL A 103 5.36 -8.46 -12.98
C VAL A 103 4.83 -9.70 -12.26
N ALA A 104 3.53 -9.99 -12.41
CA ALA A 104 2.88 -11.12 -11.74
C ALA A 104 2.16 -12.04 -12.73
N LEU A 105 1.60 -11.54 -13.83
CA LEU A 105 0.82 -12.34 -14.78
C LEU A 105 1.58 -13.58 -15.28
N GLY A 106 2.90 -13.49 -15.49
CA GLY A 106 3.73 -14.62 -15.94
C GLY A 106 3.74 -15.81 -14.98
N GLU A 107 3.49 -15.61 -13.68
CA GLU A 107 3.47 -16.67 -12.67
C GLU A 107 2.35 -17.69 -12.94
N GLU A 108 1.21 -17.23 -13.46
CA GLU A 108 0.10 -18.08 -13.89
C GLU A 108 0.47 -18.95 -15.11
N PHE A 109 1.56 -18.66 -15.79
CA PHE A 109 2.07 -19.41 -16.94
C PHE A 109 3.41 -20.10 -16.61
N GLY A 110 3.70 -20.31 -15.32
CA GLY A 110 4.87 -21.05 -14.85
C GLY A 110 6.18 -20.26 -14.88
N MET A 111 6.13 -18.96 -15.14
CA MET A 111 7.31 -18.09 -15.05
C MET A 111 7.61 -17.75 -13.58
N VAL A 112 8.86 -17.37 -13.30
CA VAL A 112 9.26 -16.98 -11.94
C VAL A 112 8.61 -15.66 -11.52
N ALA A 113 8.31 -15.51 -10.23
CA ALA A 113 7.78 -14.27 -9.68
C ALA A 113 8.68 -13.07 -10.02
N GLY A 114 8.05 -11.95 -10.40
CA GLY A 114 8.76 -10.75 -10.88
C GLY A 114 9.15 -10.77 -12.36
N SER A 115 8.84 -11.83 -13.12
CA SER A 115 9.05 -11.83 -14.58
C SER A 115 8.29 -10.68 -15.24
N TYR A 116 9.00 -9.84 -15.99
CA TYR A 116 8.44 -8.66 -16.65
C TYR A 116 7.84 -9.03 -18.01
N VAL A 117 6.52 -9.24 -18.06
CA VAL A 117 5.77 -9.79 -19.21
C VAL A 117 4.88 -8.77 -19.93
N GLU A 118 5.30 -7.51 -19.95
CA GLU A 118 4.50 -6.41 -20.47
C GLU A 118 4.09 -6.57 -21.93
N LYS A 119 5.07 -6.85 -22.81
CA LYS A 119 4.79 -6.97 -24.25
C LYS A 119 3.94 -8.18 -24.59
N GLN A 120 4.14 -9.28 -23.86
CA GLN A 120 3.33 -10.49 -23.96
C GLN A 120 1.90 -10.21 -23.49
N MET A 121 1.72 -9.46 -22.39
CA MET A 121 0.41 -9.04 -21.90
C MET A 121 -0.33 -8.20 -22.94
N VAL A 122 0.34 -7.25 -23.59
CA VAL A 122 -0.28 -6.44 -24.65
C VAL A 122 -0.65 -7.29 -25.86
N ALA A 123 0.25 -8.17 -26.32
CA ALA A 123 -0.04 -9.13 -27.39
C ALA A 123 -1.24 -10.03 -27.04
N ALA A 124 -1.32 -10.50 -25.81
CA ALA A 124 -2.40 -11.34 -25.31
C ALA A 124 -3.76 -10.62 -25.35
N LEU A 125 -3.81 -9.36 -24.92
CA LEU A 125 -5.03 -8.55 -24.98
C LEU A 125 -5.48 -8.31 -26.44
N ARG A 126 -4.55 -8.02 -27.35
CA ARG A 126 -4.88 -7.91 -28.78
C ARG A 126 -5.37 -9.23 -29.37
N ALA A 127 -4.74 -10.33 -29.00
CA ALA A 127 -5.16 -11.66 -29.43
C ALA A 127 -6.55 -12.05 -28.90
N LEU A 128 -6.99 -11.46 -27.77
CA LEU A 128 -8.35 -11.59 -27.24
C LEU A 128 -9.38 -10.70 -27.97
N GLY A 129 -8.95 -9.78 -28.83
CA GLY A 129 -9.83 -8.90 -29.59
C GLY A 129 -10.00 -7.49 -29.02
N VAL A 130 -9.10 -7.04 -28.13
CA VAL A 130 -9.07 -5.65 -27.67
C VAL A 130 -8.61 -4.72 -28.80
N ASP A 131 -9.35 -3.63 -29.05
CA ASP A 131 -9.03 -2.66 -30.12
C ASP A 131 -7.85 -1.75 -29.75
N TYR A 132 -7.84 -1.21 -28.52
CA TYR A 132 -6.80 -0.31 -28.02
C TYR A 132 -6.26 -0.79 -26.68
N VAL A 133 -4.94 -0.83 -26.54
CA VAL A 133 -4.26 -1.19 -25.30
C VAL A 133 -3.37 -0.05 -24.85
N PHE A 134 -3.69 0.54 -23.70
CA PHE A 134 -2.93 1.60 -23.07
C PHE A 134 -2.34 1.18 -21.73
N ASP A 135 -1.37 1.97 -21.27
CA ASP A 135 -0.66 1.74 -20.03
C ASP A 135 -1.16 2.68 -18.94
N THR A 136 -1.70 2.14 -17.84
CA THR A 136 -2.18 2.96 -16.71
C THR A 136 -1.07 3.81 -16.09
N THR A 137 0.21 3.50 -16.32
CA THR A 137 1.33 4.36 -15.89
C THR A 137 1.29 5.75 -16.52
N PHE A 138 0.65 5.93 -17.69
CA PHE A 138 0.34 7.26 -18.22
C PHE A 138 -0.53 8.05 -17.25
N ALA A 139 -1.64 7.47 -16.80
CA ALA A 139 -2.53 8.14 -15.86
C ALA A 139 -1.97 8.18 -14.43
N ALA A 140 -1.00 7.32 -14.09
CA ALA A 140 -0.21 7.48 -12.86
C ALA A 140 0.61 8.76 -12.90
N ASP A 141 1.19 9.11 -14.05
CA ASP A 141 1.83 10.41 -14.23
C ASP A 141 0.84 11.56 -14.10
N LEU A 142 -0.39 11.44 -14.64
CA LEU A 142 -1.46 12.43 -14.39
C LEU A 142 -1.76 12.57 -12.89
N THR A 143 -1.85 11.45 -12.16
CA THR A 143 -2.05 11.47 -10.71
C THR A 143 -0.94 12.23 -10.02
N ILE A 144 0.33 12.03 -10.39
CA ILE A 144 1.44 12.78 -9.80
C ILE A 144 1.37 14.27 -10.12
N MET A 145 1.01 14.64 -11.35
CA MET A 145 0.88 16.05 -11.73
C MET A 145 -0.14 16.76 -10.84
N GLU A 146 -1.28 16.14 -10.56
CA GLU A 146 -2.32 16.70 -9.68
C GLU A 146 -1.98 16.57 -8.20
N GLU A 147 -1.60 15.39 -7.71
CA GLU A 147 -1.42 15.09 -6.28
C GLU A 147 -0.21 15.84 -5.68
N ALA A 148 0.88 15.98 -6.45
CA ALA A 148 2.03 16.79 -6.02
C ALA A 148 1.71 18.29 -6.05
N SER A 149 0.89 18.75 -7.02
CA SER A 149 0.42 20.14 -7.06
C SER A 149 -0.54 20.43 -5.90
N GLU A 150 -1.44 19.50 -5.59
CA GLU A 150 -2.35 19.57 -4.45
C GLU A 150 -1.56 19.64 -3.13
N LEU A 151 -0.52 18.83 -2.97
CA LEU A 151 0.34 18.88 -1.78
C LEU A 151 0.98 20.27 -1.59
N ILE A 152 1.55 20.82 -2.67
CA ILE A 152 2.16 22.16 -2.64
C ILE A 152 1.11 23.22 -2.30
N ASP A 153 -0.06 23.16 -2.93
CA ASP A 153 -1.17 24.06 -2.68
C ASP A 153 -1.66 23.98 -1.23
N ARG A 154 -1.79 22.78 -0.66
CA ARG A 154 -2.19 22.59 0.74
C ARG A 154 -1.19 23.22 1.71
N ILE A 155 0.09 23.03 1.47
CA ILE A 155 1.18 23.60 2.28
C ILE A 155 1.16 25.14 2.19
N GLN A 156 1.10 25.70 0.99
CA GLN A 156 1.17 27.15 0.77
C GLN A 156 -0.07 27.88 1.31
N HIS A 157 -1.25 27.28 1.15
CA HIS A 157 -2.52 27.88 1.54
C HIS A 157 -3.06 27.37 2.88
N LYS A 158 -2.26 26.62 3.65
CA LYS A 158 -2.62 26.07 4.98
C LYS A 158 -3.94 25.30 4.98
N LYS A 159 -4.19 24.51 3.92
CA LYS A 159 -5.30 23.56 3.86
C LYS A 159 -4.98 22.34 4.74
N PRO A 160 -5.95 21.45 5.03
CA PRO A 160 -5.74 20.33 5.96
C PRO A 160 -4.55 19.42 5.58
N LEU A 161 -3.66 19.19 6.56
CA LEU A 161 -2.53 18.27 6.51
C LEU A 161 -2.60 17.26 7.68
N PRO A 162 -2.01 16.05 7.56
CA PRO A 162 -1.30 15.53 6.38
C PRO A 162 -2.22 15.36 5.17
N GLN A 163 -1.69 15.48 3.96
CA GLN A 163 -2.36 14.96 2.76
C GLN A 163 -2.20 13.43 2.76
N PHE A 164 -3.29 12.69 2.72
CA PHE A 164 -3.26 11.25 2.50
C PHE A 164 -3.47 10.95 1.02
N THR A 165 -2.72 9.99 0.49
CA THR A 165 -2.96 9.50 -0.86
C THR A 165 -4.36 8.87 -1.00
N SER A 166 -4.95 8.97 -2.19
CA SER A 166 -6.33 8.54 -2.46
C SER A 166 -6.44 7.38 -3.47
N CYS A 167 -5.35 6.98 -4.12
CA CYS A 167 -5.38 6.05 -5.26
C CYS A 167 -5.77 4.61 -4.90
N CYS A 168 -5.68 4.21 -3.62
CA CYS A 168 -6.09 2.92 -3.10
C CYS A 168 -7.56 2.94 -2.65
N PRO A 169 -8.51 2.35 -3.40
CA PRO A 169 -9.94 2.46 -3.09
C PRO A 169 -10.34 1.74 -1.79
N ALA A 170 -9.60 0.71 -1.39
CA ALA A 170 -9.83 0.03 -0.12
C ALA A 170 -9.44 0.91 1.08
N TRP A 171 -8.37 1.71 0.94
CA TRP A 171 -7.99 2.71 1.93
C TRP A 171 -9.02 3.83 2.02
N VAL A 172 -9.45 4.39 0.88
CA VAL A 172 -10.50 5.41 0.86
C VAL A 172 -11.76 4.89 1.56
N LYS A 173 -12.26 3.70 1.18
CA LYS A 173 -13.45 3.12 1.82
C LYS A 173 -13.27 2.86 3.31
N PHE A 174 -12.05 2.50 3.73
CA PHE A 174 -11.71 2.34 5.14
C PHE A 174 -11.83 3.67 5.90
N VAL A 175 -11.31 4.77 5.36
CA VAL A 175 -11.45 6.11 5.95
C VAL A 175 -12.90 6.57 5.98
N GLU A 176 -13.63 6.41 4.88
CA GLU A 176 -15.06 6.74 4.81
C GLU A 176 -15.90 6.03 5.88
N THR A 177 -15.50 4.81 6.26
CA THR A 177 -16.22 3.97 7.23
C THR A 177 -15.75 4.21 8.67
N TYR A 178 -14.44 4.33 8.91
CA TYR A 178 -13.85 4.29 10.25
C TYR A 178 -13.24 5.61 10.72
N TYR A 179 -12.82 6.48 9.80
CA TYR A 179 -12.12 7.74 10.10
C TYR A 179 -12.69 8.91 9.28
N PRO A 180 -14.02 9.13 9.28
CA PRO A 180 -14.64 10.13 8.40
C PRO A 180 -14.16 11.56 8.67
N HIS A 181 -13.64 11.85 9.86
CA HIS A 181 -13.02 13.15 10.18
C HIS A 181 -11.73 13.42 9.40
N LEU A 182 -11.08 12.39 8.84
CA LEU A 182 -9.90 12.51 7.99
C LEU A 182 -10.24 12.67 6.50
N LEU A 183 -11.52 12.67 6.09
CA LEU A 183 -11.88 12.88 4.68
C LEU A 183 -11.34 14.20 4.09
N PRO A 184 -11.33 15.35 4.81
CA PRO A 184 -10.70 16.58 4.31
C PRO A 184 -9.19 16.44 4.06
N ASN A 185 -8.54 15.44 4.65
CA ASN A 185 -7.12 15.16 4.51
C ASN A 185 -6.81 14.21 3.34
N ILE A 186 -7.79 13.50 2.79
CA ILE A 186 -7.59 12.67 1.60
C ILE A 186 -7.38 13.58 0.38
N SER A 187 -6.39 13.25 -0.45
CA SER A 187 -6.16 13.91 -1.74
C SER A 187 -7.42 13.82 -2.60
N THR A 188 -7.76 14.94 -3.24
CA THR A 188 -8.90 15.02 -4.15
C THR A 188 -8.57 14.41 -5.51
N SER A 189 -7.29 14.28 -5.87
CA SER A 189 -6.86 13.57 -7.07
C SER A 189 -7.47 12.17 -7.13
N LYS A 190 -8.08 11.82 -8.25
CA LYS A 190 -8.56 10.45 -8.52
C LYS A 190 -7.40 9.48 -8.64
N SER A 191 -7.71 8.18 -8.53
CA SER A 191 -6.73 7.15 -8.83
C SER A 191 -6.35 7.13 -10.31
N PRO A 192 -5.21 6.52 -10.69
CA PRO A 192 -4.82 6.41 -12.09
C PRO A 192 -5.90 5.81 -12.99
N ILE A 193 -6.67 4.81 -12.52
CA ILE A 193 -7.76 4.21 -13.30
C ILE A 193 -8.91 5.20 -13.49
N SER A 194 -9.32 5.87 -12.42
CA SER A 194 -10.41 6.85 -12.42
C SER A 194 -10.04 8.18 -13.08
N MET A 195 -8.75 8.48 -13.25
CA MET A 195 -8.28 9.57 -14.14
C MET A 195 -8.27 9.12 -15.59
N PHE A 196 -7.79 7.90 -15.87
CA PHE A 196 -7.58 7.47 -17.26
C PHE A 196 -8.90 7.27 -18.01
N ALA A 197 -9.88 6.66 -17.36
CA ALA A 197 -11.15 6.33 -17.99
C ALA A 197 -11.90 7.57 -18.54
N PRO A 198 -12.07 8.67 -17.78
CA PRO A 198 -12.64 9.89 -18.34
C PRO A 198 -11.71 10.55 -19.37
N THR A 199 -10.37 10.51 -19.22
CA THR A 199 -9.45 10.98 -20.29
C THR A 199 -9.66 10.22 -21.60
N ILE A 200 -9.89 8.91 -21.53
CA ILE A 200 -10.17 8.06 -22.70
C ILE A 200 -11.50 8.45 -23.34
N LYS A 201 -12.56 8.59 -22.53
CA LYS A 201 -13.90 8.93 -23.03
C LYS A 201 -14.07 10.40 -23.42
N THR A 202 -13.08 11.26 -23.18
CA THR A 202 -13.11 12.69 -23.56
C THR A 202 -12.03 13.04 -24.58
N TRP A 203 -10.78 13.23 -24.14
CA TRP A 203 -9.69 13.70 -24.98
C TRP A 203 -9.30 12.69 -26.08
N PHE A 204 -9.14 11.41 -25.73
CA PHE A 204 -8.83 10.36 -26.72
C PHE A 204 -9.97 10.15 -27.72
N ALA A 205 -11.21 10.02 -27.23
CA ALA A 205 -12.41 9.96 -28.05
C ALA A 205 -12.45 11.09 -29.09
N GLN A 206 -12.19 12.33 -28.66
CA GLN A 206 -12.13 13.49 -29.54
C GLN A 206 -11.00 13.39 -30.58
N LYS A 207 -9.80 12.95 -30.17
CA LYS A 207 -8.64 12.81 -31.07
C LYS A 207 -8.85 11.75 -32.14
N GLU A 208 -9.49 10.64 -31.79
CA GLU A 208 -9.77 9.53 -32.72
C GLU A 208 -11.09 9.69 -33.48
N GLY A 209 -11.91 10.70 -33.15
CA GLY A 209 -13.23 10.88 -33.75
C GLY A 209 -14.21 9.75 -33.40
N ILE A 210 -14.09 9.17 -32.20
CA ILE A 210 -14.96 8.09 -31.70
C ILE A 210 -15.92 8.70 -30.66
N ALA A 211 -17.21 8.37 -30.75
CA ALA A 211 -18.17 8.81 -29.73
C ALA A 211 -17.87 8.11 -28.38
N ALA A 212 -17.96 8.84 -27.27
CA ALA A 212 -17.67 8.30 -25.93
C ALA A 212 -18.49 7.05 -25.59
N GLN A 213 -19.75 7.01 -26.05
CA GLN A 213 -20.66 5.87 -25.85
C GLN A 213 -20.24 4.61 -26.62
N ASP A 214 -19.47 4.76 -27.71
CA ASP A 214 -18.96 3.66 -28.51
C ASP A 214 -17.68 3.06 -27.92
N LEU A 215 -17.11 3.66 -26.86
CA LEU A 215 -15.98 3.12 -26.12
C LEU A 215 -16.44 2.24 -24.96
N TYR A 216 -15.70 1.16 -24.72
CA TYR A 216 -15.85 0.27 -23.57
C TYR A 216 -14.50 0.10 -22.88
N VAL A 217 -14.32 0.77 -21.75
CA VAL A 217 -13.05 0.88 -21.05
C VAL A 217 -12.93 -0.20 -19.98
N VAL A 218 -11.89 -1.03 -20.10
CA VAL A 218 -11.63 -2.17 -19.23
C VAL A 218 -10.29 -1.99 -18.52
N ALA A 219 -10.32 -1.92 -17.19
CA ALA A 219 -9.10 -1.85 -16.39
C ALA A 219 -8.56 -3.25 -16.06
N ILE A 220 -7.35 -3.56 -16.51
CA ILE A 220 -6.61 -4.77 -16.15
C ILE A 220 -5.74 -4.45 -14.93
N THR A 221 -6.04 -5.03 -13.76
CA THR A 221 -5.49 -4.52 -12.48
C THR A 221 -5.22 -5.61 -11.44
N PRO A 222 -4.26 -5.46 -10.53
CA PRO A 222 -3.99 -6.46 -9.47
C PRO A 222 -5.01 -6.44 -8.31
N CYS A 223 -6.10 -5.68 -8.41
CA CYS A 223 -6.92 -5.28 -7.26
C CYS A 223 -8.41 -5.58 -7.47
N THR A 224 -9.02 -6.27 -6.51
CA THR A 224 -10.48 -6.48 -6.50
C THR A 224 -11.25 -5.23 -6.08
N ALA A 225 -10.69 -4.36 -5.25
CA ALA A 225 -11.36 -3.15 -4.79
C ALA A 225 -11.58 -2.12 -5.92
N LYS A 226 -10.84 -2.23 -7.02
CA LYS A 226 -11.08 -1.44 -8.24
C LYS A 226 -12.44 -1.74 -8.87
N LYS A 227 -12.97 -2.96 -8.71
CA LYS A 227 -14.35 -3.29 -9.13
C LYS A 227 -15.40 -2.49 -8.37
N PHE A 228 -15.14 -2.17 -7.09
CA PHE A 228 -16.00 -1.25 -6.33
C PHE A 228 -15.77 0.20 -6.76
N GLU A 229 -14.51 0.61 -6.95
CA GLU A 229 -14.16 1.97 -7.34
C GLU A 229 -14.91 2.44 -8.59
N ILE A 230 -14.94 1.63 -9.65
CA ILE A 230 -15.61 1.98 -10.92
C ILE A 230 -17.15 1.97 -10.85
N THR A 231 -17.73 1.65 -9.68
CA THR A 231 -19.19 1.67 -9.45
C THR A 231 -19.62 2.83 -8.58
N ARG A 232 -18.69 3.68 -8.15
CA ARG A 232 -18.96 4.86 -7.33
C ARG A 232 -19.87 5.81 -8.11
N GLU A 233 -20.82 6.41 -7.40
CA GLU A 233 -21.82 7.27 -8.04
C GLU A 233 -21.17 8.53 -8.59
N GLU A 234 -20.10 9.02 -7.98
CA GLU A 234 -19.36 10.20 -8.38
C GLU A 234 -18.43 10.02 -9.61
N PHE A 235 -18.32 8.82 -10.20
CA PHE A 235 -17.39 8.53 -11.33
C PHE A 235 -18.11 8.41 -12.68
N HIS A 236 -18.70 9.53 -13.09
CA HIS A 236 -19.38 9.71 -14.38
C HIS A 236 -18.96 11.00 -15.08
N ASP A 237 -17.72 11.45 -14.88
CA ASP A 237 -17.29 12.80 -15.26
C ASP A 237 -17.21 12.97 -16.79
N ALA A 238 -16.97 11.90 -17.55
CA ALA A 238 -17.08 11.95 -19.00
C ALA A 238 -18.53 12.21 -19.45
N ALA A 239 -19.51 11.61 -18.79
CA ALA A 239 -20.92 11.87 -19.09
C ALA A 239 -21.28 13.33 -18.83
N ASP A 240 -20.80 13.90 -17.72
CA ASP A 240 -21.02 15.31 -17.38
C ASP A 240 -20.32 16.25 -18.38
N TYR A 241 -19.09 15.92 -18.79
CA TYR A 241 -18.35 16.67 -19.80
C TYR A 241 -19.10 16.73 -21.13
N HIS A 242 -19.71 15.63 -21.55
CA HIS A 242 -20.49 15.53 -22.78
C HIS A 242 -21.95 16.01 -22.62
N GLN A 243 -22.37 16.37 -21.41
CA GLN A 243 -23.76 16.74 -21.07
C GLN A 243 -24.77 15.64 -21.42
N GLU A 244 -24.38 14.39 -21.17
CA GLU A 244 -25.18 13.20 -21.46
C GLU A 244 -25.84 12.65 -20.19
N LYS A 245 -26.66 11.60 -20.35
CA LYS A 245 -27.17 10.87 -19.18
C LYS A 245 -26.01 10.19 -18.44
N PRO A 246 -26.03 10.15 -17.10
CA PRO A 246 -24.94 9.54 -16.34
C PRO A 246 -24.61 8.12 -16.78
N TYR A 247 -23.32 7.87 -17.02
CA TYR A 247 -22.74 6.55 -17.22
C TYR A 247 -21.38 6.48 -16.55
N GLN A 248 -20.96 5.28 -16.15
CA GLN A 248 -19.68 5.07 -15.48
C GLN A 248 -18.51 5.33 -16.43
N ASP A 249 -17.47 6.02 -15.94
CA ASP A 249 -16.29 6.33 -16.75
C ASP A 249 -15.54 5.06 -17.18
N CYS A 250 -15.34 4.12 -16.26
CA CYS A 250 -14.75 2.81 -16.55
C CYS A 250 -15.85 1.73 -16.52
N ASP A 251 -15.92 0.91 -17.56
CA ASP A 251 -17.02 -0.04 -17.72
C ASP A 251 -16.79 -1.33 -16.92
N LYS A 252 -15.57 -1.86 -16.91
CA LYS A 252 -15.23 -3.13 -16.25
C LYS A 252 -13.81 -3.17 -15.70
N VAL A 253 -13.61 -4.04 -14.73
CA VAL A 253 -12.29 -4.34 -14.15
C VAL A 253 -12.02 -5.84 -14.28
N VAL A 254 -10.91 -6.22 -14.89
CA VAL A 254 -10.45 -7.60 -14.98
C VAL A 254 -9.18 -7.73 -14.16
N THR A 255 -9.18 -8.62 -13.16
CA THR A 255 -7.98 -8.84 -12.34
C THR A 255 -6.89 -9.62 -13.07
N THR A 256 -5.66 -9.64 -12.54
CA THR A 256 -4.55 -10.42 -13.10
C THR A 256 -4.88 -11.91 -13.24
N LYS A 257 -5.47 -12.51 -12.20
CA LYS A 257 -5.96 -13.91 -12.26
C LYS A 257 -7.09 -14.09 -13.27
N GLU A 258 -8.03 -13.15 -13.35
CA GLU A 258 -9.09 -13.21 -14.37
C GLU A 258 -8.52 -13.16 -15.78
N LEU A 259 -7.53 -12.32 -16.05
CA LEU A 259 -6.86 -12.28 -17.35
C LEU A 259 -6.18 -13.62 -17.66
N ALA A 260 -5.46 -14.22 -16.71
CA ALA A 260 -4.87 -15.54 -16.90
C ALA A 260 -5.93 -16.61 -17.18
N ASN A 261 -7.04 -16.60 -16.44
CA ASN A 261 -8.15 -17.53 -16.66
C ASN A 261 -8.83 -17.31 -18.01
N TRP A 262 -8.99 -16.07 -18.44
CA TRP A 262 -9.57 -15.72 -19.73
C TRP A 262 -8.67 -16.21 -20.88
N LEU A 263 -7.35 -15.99 -20.78
CA LEU A 263 -6.39 -16.51 -21.75
C LEU A 263 -6.45 -18.03 -21.86
N ARG A 264 -6.48 -18.75 -20.74
CA ARG A 264 -6.66 -20.22 -20.73
C ARG A 264 -7.98 -20.65 -21.37
N ALA A 265 -9.08 -19.96 -21.07
CA ALA A 265 -10.40 -20.26 -21.62
C ALA A 265 -10.46 -20.08 -23.14
N GLU A 266 -9.71 -19.12 -23.69
CA GLU A 266 -9.60 -18.85 -25.12
C GLU A 266 -8.39 -19.58 -25.78
N ASN A 267 -7.79 -20.55 -25.08
CA ASN A 267 -6.62 -21.33 -25.52
C ASN A 267 -5.43 -20.46 -25.98
N LYS A 268 -5.16 -19.37 -25.25
CA LYS A 268 -4.02 -18.47 -25.49
C LYS A 268 -2.98 -18.66 -24.39
N ASP A 269 -1.75 -18.94 -24.80
CA ASP A 269 -0.61 -19.07 -23.89
C ASP A 269 0.23 -17.80 -23.95
N LEU A 270 0.42 -17.16 -22.79
CA LEU A 270 1.23 -15.95 -22.65
C LEU A 270 2.68 -16.16 -23.12
N THR A 271 3.21 -17.38 -22.99
CA THR A 271 4.59 -17.71 -23.35
C THR A 271 4.80 -17.82 -24.87
N THR A 272 3.73 -17.98 -25.65
CA THR A 272 3.80 -18.17 -27.11
C THR A 272 2.99 -17.16 -27.93
N VAL A 273 2.23 -16.27 -27.30
CA VAL A 273 1.37 -15.28 -27.99
C VAL A 273 2.14 -14.20 -28.75
N GLY A 274 3.45 -14.12 -28.54
CA GLY A 274 4.33 -13.12 -29.14
C GLY A 274 4.39 -11.83 -28.31
N GLU A 275 4.90 -10.77 -28.93
CA GLU A 275 5.10 -9.47 -28.30
C GLU A 275 4.39 -8.37 -29.08
N SER A 276 3.88 -7.37 -28.36
CA SER A 276 3.27 -6.19 -28.96
C SER A 276 3.48 -4.98 -28.02
N ASP A 277 3.46 -3.76 -28.56
CA ASP A 277 3.67 -2.54 -27.76
C ASP A 277 2.37 -1.74 -27.59
N TYR A 278 2.28 -0.88 -26.59
CA TYR A 278 1.08 -0.07 -26.36
C TYR A 278 0.74 0.85 -27.54
N ASP A 279 -0.53 1.25 -27.62
CA ASP A 279 -0.98 2.24 -28.59
C ASP A 279 -0.37 3.62 -28.32
N THR A 280 -0.05 4.36 -29.39
CA THR A 280 0.94 5.46 -29.35
C THR A 280 0.43 6.80 -28.82
N LEU A 281 -0.89 7.02 -28.77
CA LEU A 281 -1.46 8.30 -28.34
C LEU A 281 -1.33 8.51 -26.82
N MET A 282 -1.52 7.44 -26.03
CA MET A 282 -1.36 7.42 -24.58
C MET A 282 -0.47 6.23 -24.19
N PRO A 283 0.83 6.27 -24.56
CA PRO A 283 1.72 5.13 -24.44
C PRO A 283 2.16 4.92 -22.98
N ARG A 284 3.17 4.08 -22.78
CA ARG A 284 3.82 3.85 -21.48
C ARG A 284 4.19 5.18 -20.80
N GLY A 285 3.86 5.31 -19.52
CA GLY A 285 4.23 6.44 -18.68
C GLY A 285 5.71 6.44 -18.27
N SER A 286 6.06 7.32 -17.34
CA SER A 286 7.40 7.46 -16.79
C SER A 286 7.75 6.35 -15.79
N GLY A 287 9.04 6.24 -15.43
CA GLY A 287 9.51 5.38 -14.36
C GLY A 287 8.83 5.66 -13.00
N ALA A 288 8.50 6.94 -12.71
CA ALA A 288 7.70 7.31 -11.56
C ALA A 288 6.31 6.66 -11.60
N GLY A 289 5.65 6.62 -12.76
CA GLY A 289 4.39 5.90 -12.94
C GLY A 289 4.51 4.38 -12.79
N VAL A 290 5.65 3.78 -13.20
CA VAL A 290 5.91 2.33 -13.07
C VAL A 290 5.98 1.89 -11.60
N ILE A 291 6.61 2.67 -10.74
CA ILE A 291 6.82 2.28 -9.33
C ILE A 291 5.56 2.41 -8.45
N PHE A 292 4.45 2.98 -8.95
CA PHE A 292 3.15 3.02 -8.25
C PHE A 292 2.67 1.65 -7.75
N GLY A 293 3.14 0.58 -8.39
CA GLY A 293 2.81 -0.78 -7.99
C GLY A 293 3.32 -1.16 -6.58
N ASN A 294 4.33 -0.44 -6.08
CA ASN A 294 5.05 -0.73 -4.85
C ASN A 294 4.61 0.21 -3.72
N THR A 295 4.62 -0.30 -2.48
CA THR A 295 4.56 0.58 -1.30
C THR A 295 5.75 1.55 -1.29
N GLY A 296 5.47 2.84 -1.14
CA GLY A 296 6.43 3.94 -1.22
C GLY A 296 6.65 4.49 -2.63
N GLY A 297 6.11 3.83 -3.66
CA GLY A 297 6.27 4.26 -5.04
C GLY A 297 5.49 5.52 -5.39
N VAL A 298 4.30 5.70 -4.82
CA VAL A 298 3.49 6.92 -5.01
C VAL A 298 4.16 8.10 -4.30
N MET A 299 4.62 7.87 -3.08
CA MET A 299 5.41 8.83 -2.29
C MET A 299 6.65 9.29 -3.06
N GLU A 300 7.47 8.35 -3.53
CA GLU A 300 8.68 8.65 -4.29
C GLU A 300 8.38 9.44 -5.57
N ALA A 301 7.37 9.03 -6.33
CA ALA A 301 6.95 9.70 -7.55
C ALA A 301 6.43 11.13 -7.32
N ALA A 302 5.64 11.34 -6.26
CA ALA A 302 5.14 12.66 -5.88
C ALA A 302 6.28 13.59 -5.44
N ILE A 303 7.22 13.10 -4.63
CA ILE A 303 8.38 13.88 -4.19
C ILE A 303 9.26 14.29 -5.38
N ARG A 304 9.51 13.39 -6.34
CA ARG A 304 10.27 13.71 -7.57
C ARG A 304 9.65 14.92 -8.29
N SER A 305 8.33 14.96 -8.44
CA SER A 305 7.66 16.07 -9.14
C SER A 305 7.50 17.32 -8.28
N ALA A 306 7.20 17.17 -6.98
CA ALA A 306 7.13 18.30 -6.05
C ALA A 306 8.48 19.04 -5.98
N TYR A 307 9.59 18.30 -5.99
CA TYR A 307 10.94 18.87 -6.04
C TYR A 307 11.11 19.77 -7.27
N TYR A 308 10.77 19.29 -8.46
CA TYR A 308 10.85 20.08 -9.69
C TYR A 308 9.88 21.28 -9.66
N PHE A 309 8.66 21.10 -9.18
CA PHE A 309 7.67 22.18 -9.13
C PHE A 309 8.11 23.33 -8.23
N ILE A 310 8.76 23.04 -7.10
CA ILE A 310 9.27 24.03 -6.14
C ILE A 310 10.58 24.66 -6.64
N THR A 311 11.56 23.85 -7.02
CA THR A 311 12.94 24.32 -7.27
C THR A 311 13.21 24.71 -8.72
N LYS A 312 12.38 24.23 -9.66
CA LYS A 312 12.62 24.24 -11.11
C LYS A 312 13.91 23.52 -11.52
N GLN A 313 14.44 22.65 -10.66
CA GLN A 313 15.60 21.80 -10.91
C GLN A 313 15.16 20.34 -11.05
N GLN A 314 15.87 19.59 -11.89
CA GLN A 314 15.60 18.17 -12.07
C GLN A 314 16.03 17.36 -10.83
N PRO A 315 15.26 16.35 -10.39
CA PRO A 315 15.65 15.46 -9.31
C PRO A 315 16.99 14.77 -9.62
N ASP A 316 17.89 14.75 -8.64
CA ASP A 316 19.16 14.04 -8.75
C ASP A 316 18.99 12.51 -8.57
N GLU A 317 20.08 11.75 -8.70
CA GLU A 317 20.04 10.29 -8.54
C GLU A 317 19.55 9.83 -7.15
N ASN A 318 19.75 10.65 -6.10
CA ASN A 318 19.27 10.30 -4.77
C ASN A 318 17.76 10.45 -4.66
N LEU A 319 17.17 11.49 -5.27
CA LEU A 319 15.71 11.65 -5.34
C LEU A 319 15.06 10.66 -6.30
N LEU A 320 15.77 10.27 -7.36
CA LEU A 320 15.35 9.19 -8.26
C LEU A 320 15.51 7.80 -7.62
N LYS A 321 16.18 7.69 -6.48
CA LYS A 321 16.30 6.46 -5.68
C LYS A 321 16.11 6.82 -4.21
N LEU A 322 14.90 7.27 -3.88
CA LEU A 322 14.60 7.75 -2.53
C LEU A 322 14.50 6.56 -1.55
N GLU A 323 15.64 6.00 -1.15
CA GLU A 323 15.71 4.76 -0.36
C GLU A 323 14.93 4.85 0.96
N ALA A 324 14.83 6.04 1.55
CA ALA A 324 14.10 6.29 2.80
C ALA A 324 12.60 5.94 2.73
N VAL A 325 11.99 5.90 1.54
CA VAL A 325 10.56 5.57 1.37
C VAL A 325 10.33 4.15 0.87
N ARG A 326 11.39 3.46 0.44
CA ARG A 326 11.38 2.08 -0.06
C ARG A 326 11.43 1.07 1.08
N GLY A 327 11.09 -0.17 0.79
CA GLY A 327 11.17 -1.29 1.74
C GLY A 327 9.82 -1.95 2.03
N LEU A 328 9.82 -2.84 3.03
CA LEU A 328 8.66 -3.67 3.38
C LEU A 328 8.22 -3.56 4.85
N ASP A 329 8.87 -2.71 5.65
CA ASP A 329 8.40 -2.40 7.01
C ASP A 329 7.00 -1.77 6.96
N GLY A 330 6.12 -2.15 7.87
CA GLY A 330 4.69 -1.82 7.82
C GLY A 330 4.38 -0.31 7.82
N VAL A 331 5.19 0.45 8.54
CA VAL A 331 5.21 1.91 8.58
C VAL A 331 6.65 2.34 8.37
N ARG A 332 6.87 3.30 7.48
CA ARG A 332 8.17 3.95 7.26
C ARG A 332 7.97 5.45 7.32
N GLU A 333 8.90 6.14 7.96
CA GLU A 333 8.87 7.59 8.11
C GLU A 333 10.16 8.18 7.55
N ALA A 334 10.06 9.34 6.93
CA ALA A 334 11.22 10.06 6.43
C ALA A 334 11.03 11.58 6.58
N SER A 335 12.14 12.29 6.68
CA SER A 335 12.19 13.74 6.50
C SER A 335 12.89 14.05 5.19
N VAL A 336 12.21 14.78 4.31
CA VAL A 336 12.69 15.13 2.98
C VAL A 336 12.74 16.64 2.87
N THR A 337 13.92 17.18 2.62
CA THR A 337 14.11 18.62 2.45
C THR A 337 14.12 18.98 0.96
N ILE A 338 13.20 19.84 0.55
CA ILE A 338 13.11 20.41 -0.80
C ILE A 338 13.34 21.92 -0.69
N ASP A 339 14.54 22.38 -1.06
CA ASP A 339 14.98 23.76 -0.82
C ASP A 339 14.78 24.16 0.67
N ASN A 340 13.93 25.15 0.98
CA ASN A 340 13.65 25.59 2.34
C ASN A 340 12.47 24.84 3.01
N LEU A 341 11.85 23.89 2.29
CA LEU A 341 10.69 23.14 2.77
C LEU A 341 11.13 21.79 3.35
N SER A 342 10.95 21.60 4.65
CA SER A 342 11.15 20.31 5.31
C SER A 342 9.83 19.56 5.38
N LEU A 343 9.72 18.47 4.63
CA LEU A 343 8.54 17.61 4.58
C LEU A 343 8.76 16.39 5.48
N ARG A 344 7.84 16.17 6.42
CA ARG A 344 7.74 14.90 7.14
C ARG A 344 6.73 14.00 6.47
N VAL A 345 7.20 12.87 5.97
CA VAL A 345 6.40 11.94 5.19
C VAL A 345 6.31 10.57 5.87
N ALA A 346 5.20 9.86 5.62
CA ALA A 346 5.03 8.48 6.05
C ALA A 346 4.49 7.59 4.93
N ILE A 347 4.88 6.32 4.97
CA ILE A 347 4.49 5.30 4.02
C ILE A 347 3.95 4.14 4.83
N VAL A 348 2.68 3.82 4.61
CA VAL A 348 1.97 2.80 5.36
C VAL A 348 1.41 1.78 4.40
N HIS A 349 1.70 0.51 4.64
CA HIS A 349 1.04 -0.58 3.93
C HIS A 349 0.50 -1.64 4.89
N GLY A 350 -0.67 -2.18 4.55
CA GLY A 350 -1.48 -2.98 5.49
C GLY A 350 -2.42 -2.10 6.29
N THR A 351 -3.72 -2.37 6.22
CA THR A 351 -4.73 -1.55 6.92
C THR A 351 -4.64 -1.65 8.45
N ASP A 352 -4.15 -2.76 9.00
CA ASP A 352 -3.82 -2.85 10.43
C ASP A 352 -2.70 -1.86 10.83
N ASN A 353 -1.66 -1.72 10.00
CA ASN A 353 -0.63 -0.71 10.20
C ASN A 353 -1.18 0.72 10.06
N ALA A 354 -2.10 0.95 9.14
CA ALA A 354 -2.78 2.25 9.00
C ALA A 354 -3.57 2.60 10.27
N ARG A 355 -4.33 1.67 10.84
CA ARG A 355 -5.04 1.87 12.10
C ARG A 355 -4.09 2.24 13.25
N LYS A 356 -2.97 1.52 13.38
CA LYS A 356 -1.91 1.79 14.37
C LYS A 356 -1.29 3.17 14.19
N PHE A 357 -0.92 3.49 12.94
CA PHE A 357 -0.31 4.76 12.59
C PHE A 357 -1.24 5.93 12.90
N LEU A 358 -2.52 5.85 12.52
CA LEU A 358 -3.49 6.90 12.80
C LEU A 358 -3.70 7.10 14.30
N ALA A 359 -3.83 6.01 15.07
CA ALA A 359 -3.95 6.09 16.53
C ALA A 359 -2.71 6.78 17.15
N HIS A 360 -1.51 6.38 16.74
CA HIS A 360 -0.27 7.00 17.20
C HIS A 360 -0.15 8.47 16.81
N MET A 361 -0.49 8.83 15.57
CA MET A 361 -0.48 10.20 15.07
C MET A 361 -1.45 11.09 15.87
N GLU A 362 -2.65 10.58 16.16
CA GLU A 362 -3.66 11.30 16.94
C GLU A 362 -3.29 11.44 18.42
N GLU A 363 -2.65 10.43 19.01
CA GLU A 363 -2.20 10.44 20.41
C GLU A 363 -1.01 11.41 20.60
N THR A 364 0.03 11.26 19.78
CA THR A 364 1.27 12.04 19.90
C THR A 364 1.13 13.47 19.36
N LYS A 365 0.10 13.74 18.55
CA LYS A 365 -0.03 14.96 17.75
C LYS A 365 1.18 15.20 16.84
N GLN A 366 1.88 14.14 16.45
CA GLN A 366 3.00 14.24 15.53
C GLN A 366 2.54 14.79 14.18
N HIS A 367 3.20 15.86 13.73
CA HIS A 367 2.94 16.48 12.43
C HIS A 367 3.44 15.60 11.29
N TYR A 368 2.67 15.50 10.22
CA TYR A 368 3.05 14.92 8.93
C TYR A 368 2.50 15.82 7.82
N ASP A 369 3.23 15.92 6.71
CA ASP A 369 2.82 16.69 5.55
C ASP A 369 2.16 15.79 4.50
N PHE A 370 2.72 14.61 4.26
CA PHE A 370 2.23 13.70 3.23
C PHE A 370 2.33 12.24 3.67
N VAL A 371 1.25 11.49 3.52
CA VAL A 371 1.17 10.09 3.97
C VAL A 371 0.62 9.21 2.86
N GLU A 372 1.45 8.29 2.37
CA GLU A 372 1.01 7.23 1.46
C GLU A 372 0.38 6.10 2.26
N VAL A 373 -0.82 5.65 1.86
CA VAL A 373 -1.48 4.48 2.48
C VAL A 373 -1.96 3.49 1.43
N MET A 374 -1.48 2.25 1.57
CA MET A 374 -1.87 1.11 0.75
C MET A 374 -2.47 0.00 1.62
N THR A 375 -3.68 -0.47 1.31
CA THR A 375 -4.30 -1.55 2.12
C THR A 375 -3.54 -2.88 2.07
N CYS A 376 -2.92 -3.20 0.94
CA CYS A 376 -2.31 -4.52 0.73
C CYS A 376 -0.84 -4.53 1.13
N PRO A 377 -0.34 -5.59 1.81
CA PRO A 377 1.08 -5.70 2.14
C PRO A 377 1.98 -5.63 0.90
N GLY A 378 2.96 -4.74 0.93
CA GLY A 378 3.87 -4.44 -0.17
C GLY A 378 3.29 -3.55 -1.28
N GLY A 379 2.04 -3.10 -1.17
CA GLY A 379 1.36 -2.30 -2.19
C GLY A 379 0.54 -3.12 -3.18
N CYS A 380 0.27 -2.56 -4.36
CA CYS A 380 -0.55 -3.17 -5.40
C CYS A 380 0.01 -4.51 -5.93
N ILE A 381 1.33 -4.70 -5.89
CA ILE A 381 1.99 -6.00 -6.15
C ILE A 381 1.45 -7.14 -5.28
N GLY A 382 0.89 -6.85 -4.10
CA GLY A 382 0.28 -7.81 -3.18
C GLY A 382 -1.25 -7.81 -3.21
N GLY A 383 -1.88 -7.20 -4.21
CA GLY A 383 -3.33 -7.03 -4.30
C GLY A 383 -4.14 -8.34 -4.37
N GLY A 384 -5.41 -8.29 -3.98
CA GLY A 384 -6.34 -9.45 -3.96
C GLY A 384 -6.65 -10.09 -5.33
N GLY A 385 -6.29 -9.40 -6.41
CA GLY A 385 -6.46 -9.87 -7.79
C GLY A 385 -5.22 -10.55 -8.39
N GLN A 386 -4.12 -10.59 -7.64
CA GLN A 386 -2.86 -11.20 -8.08
C GLN A 386 -2.86 -12.73 -7.97
N PRO A 387 -1.94 -13.43 -8.68
CA PRO A 387 -1.74 -14.87 -8.55
C PRO A 387 -1.53 -15.29 -7.10
N LYS A 388 -2.06 -16.48 -6.77
CA LYS A 388 -1.96 -17.06 -5.43
C LYS A 388 -0.67 -17.88 -5.31
N HIS A 389 0.04 -17.73 -4.20
CA HIS A 389 1.18 -18.58 -3.84
C HIS A 389 0.91 -19.27 -2.51
N ILE A 390 0.21 -20.40 -2.56
CA ILE A 390 -0.22 -21.11 -1.35
C ILE A 390 0.90 -22.03 -0.88
N GLY A 391 1.35 -21.80 0.37
CA GLY A 391 2.45 -22.56 0.97
C GLY A 391 3.85 -22.03 0.62
N GLU A 392 3.94 -20.93 -0.13
CA GLU A 392 5.19 -20.23 -0.40
C GLU A 392 5.36 -19.02 0.51
N ASP A 393 6.59 -18.50 0.61
CA ASP A 393 6.87 -17.25 1.30
C ASP A 393 6.41 -16.06 0.47
N MET A 394 5.23 -15.54 0.80
CA MET A 394 4.66 -14.35 0.15
C MET A 394 5.54 -13.11 0.26
N GLN A 395 6.40 -12.97 1.28
CA GLN A 395 7.31 -11.83 1.34
C GLN A 395 8.38 -11.90 0.24
N GLU A 396 8.93 -13.08 -0.03
CA GLU A 396 9.89 -13.27 -1.11
C GLU A 396 9.27 -13.02 -2.50
N ILE A 397 8.01 -13.43 -2.70
CA ILE A 397 7.27 -13.11 -3.92
C ILE A 397 7.11 -11.60 -4.08
N ARG A 398 6.71 -10.89 -3.01
CA ARG A 398 6.57 -9.43 -3.02
C ARG A 398 7.89 -8.74 -3.34
N LYS A 399 9.00 -9.15 -2.72
CA LYS A 399 10.35 -8.60 -3.00
C LYS A 399 10.72 -8.73 -4.46
N LYS A 400 10.50 -9.90 -5.08
CA LYS A 400 10.80 -10.13 -6.51
C LYS A 400 9.95 -9.25 -7.43
N ARG A 401 8.64 -9.14 -7.16
CA ARG A 401 7.73 -8.25 -7.91
C ARG A 401 8.12 -6.78 -7.77
N ILE A 402 8.49 -6.34 -6.56
CA ILE A 402 8.93 -4.97 -6.26
C ILE A 402 10.25 -4.65 -6.99
N ALA A 403 11.24 -5.53 -6.89
CA ALA A 403 12.53 -5.38 -7.55
C ALA A 403 12.36 -5.18 -9.07
N SER A 404 11.53 -6.01 -9.71
CA SER A 404 11.24 -5.90 -11.15
C SER A 404 10.71 -4.52 -11.57
N LEU A 405 9.84 -3.89 -10.77
CA LEU A 405 9.34 -2.54 -11.06
C LEU A 405 10.40 -1.46 -10.84
N TYR A 406 11.22 -1.57 -9.80
CA TYR A 406 12.33 -0.62 -9.57
C TYR A 406 13.47 -0.77 -10.59
N ASP A 407 13.80 -1.99 -10.99
CA ASP A 407 14.76 -2.27 -12.06
C ASP A 407 14.29 -1.64 -13.38
N LYS A 408 12.98 -1.72 -13.66
CA LYS A 408 12.39 -1.08 -14.82
C LYS A 408 12.49 0.45 -14.75
N ASP A 409 12.14 1.08 -13.64
CA ASP A 409 12.30 2.53 -13.44
C ASP A 409 13.76 2.95 -13.64
N ALA A 410 14.72 2.22 -13.05
CA ALA A 410 16.14 2.52 -13.18
C ALA A 410 16.66 2.40 -14.63
N ALA A 411 16.08 1.52 -15.43
CA ALA A 411 16.46 1.32 -16.84
C ALA A 411 15.80 2.32 -17.81
N MET A 412 14.82 3.11 -17.36
CA MET A 412 14.10 4.06 -18.20
C MET A 412 14.82 5.40 -18.29
N THR A 413 14.81 6.01 -19.47
CA THR A 413 15.27 7.40 -19.65
C THR A 413 14.26 8.41 -19.10
N LEU A 414 12.97 8.17 -19.34
CA LEU A 414 11.89 8.99 -18.80
C LEU A 414 11.51 8.48 -17.41
N ARG A 415 12.00 9.14 -16.36
CA ARG A 415 11.82 8.69 -14.96
C ARG A 415 10.90 9.56 -14.11
N ASN A 416 10.56 10.77 -14.58
CA ASN A 416 9.69 11.69 -13.86
C ASN A 416 8.38 11.93 -14.63
N SER A 417 7.28 12.03 -13.90
CA SER A 417 5.95 12.29 -14.47
C SER A 417 5.88 13.64 -15.18
N HIS A 418 6.49 14.68 -14.58
CA HIS A 418 6.54 16.02 -15.16
C HIS A 418 7.45 16.16 -16.39
N ASP A 419 8.25 15.15 -16.71
CA ASP A 419 9.06 15.12 -17.93
C ASP A 419 8.33 14.46 -19.10
N ASN A 420 7.24 13.74 -18.83
CA ASN A 420 6.55 12.94 -19.82
C ASN A 420 5.94 13.84 -20.92
N PRO A 421 6.43 13.76 -22.18
CA PRO A 421 5.98 14.65 -23.25
C PRO A 421 4.50 14.45 -23.59
N HIS A 422 3.97 13.24 -23.45
CA HIS A 422 2.56 12.95 -23.72
C HIS A 422 1.65 13.53 -22.62
N ILE A 423 2.15 13.61 -21.38
CA ILE A 423 1.45 14.26 -20.28
C ILE A 423 1.43 15.77 -20.50
N LYS A 424 2.57 16.37 -20.86
CA LYS A 424 2.63 17.80 -21.25
C LYS A 424 1.64 18.11 -22.37
N ALA A 425 1.55 17.25 -23.39
CA ALA A 425 0.63 17.43 -24.51
C ALA A 425 -0.84 17.41 -24.06
N VAL A 426 -1.29 16.44 -23.25
CA VAL A 426 -2.70 16.41 -22.80
C VAL A 426 -3.04 17.58 -21.88
N TYR A 427 -2.08 18.08 -21.09
CA TYR A 427 -2.27 19.34 -20.37
C TYR A 427 -2.39 20.53 -21.33
N GLU A 428 -1.43 20.74 -22.23
CA GLU A 428 -1.45 21.86 -23.17
C GLU A 428 -2.71 21.90 -24.04
N GLU A 429 -3.14 20.75 -24.54
CA GLU A 429 -4.25 20.67 -25.48
C GLU A 429 -5.63 20.60 -24.82
N PHE A 430 -5.70 20.05 -23.59
CA PHE A 430 -6.98 19.70 -22.98
C PHE A 430 -7.13 20.21 -21.55
N TYR A 431 -6.29 19.79 -20.60
CA TYR A 431 -6.50 20.12 -19.19
C TYR A 431 -6.04 21.53 -18.80
N GLY A 432 -5.20 22.19 -19.59
CA GLY A 432 -4.51 23.43 -19.22
C GLY A 432 -3.31 23.14 -18.30
N THR A 433 -3.47 23.40 -17.01
CA THR A 433 -2.46 23.14 -15.98
C THR A 433 -3.02 22.21 -14.90
N PRO A 434 -2.16 21.58 -14.07
CA PRO A 434 -2.63 20.93 -12.85
C PRO A 434 -3.49 21.89 -12.02
N LEU A 435 -4.52 21.35 -11.37
CA LEU A 435 -5.53 22.08 -10.59
C LEU A 435 -6.32 23.16 -11.37
N SER A 436 -6.35 23.11 -12.71
CA SER A 436 -7.26 23.95 -13.48
C SER A 436 -8.72 23.52 -13.29
N GLU A 437 -9.68 24.40 -13.63
CA GLU A 437 -11.11 24.06 -13.54
C GLU A 437 -11.47 22.76 -14.30
N ARG A 438 -10.86 22.51 -15.46
CA ARG A 438 -11.13 21.29 -16.24
C ARG A 438 -10.41 20.08 -15.63
N ALA A 439 -9.17 20.25 -15.15
CA ALA A 439 -8.46 19.19 -14.45
C ALA A 439 -9.21 18.79 -13.19
N GLU A 440 -9.67 19.74 -12.37
CA GLU A 440 -10.48 19.47 -11.18
C GLU A 440 -11.77 18.71 -11.52
N LYS A 441 -12.51 19.13 -12.56
CA LYS A 441 -13.76 18.46 -12.95
C LYS A 441 -13.59 17.02 -13.44
N LEU A 442 -12.47 16.67 -14.07
CA LEU A 442 -12.29 15.34 -14.67
C LEU A 442 -11.35 14.45 -13.87
N LEU A 443 -10.35 15.02 -13.20
CA LEU A 443 -9.26 14.31 -12.53
C LEU A 443 -9.36 14.36 -11.00
N HIS A 444 -10.28 15.14 -10.42
CA HIS A 444 -10.49 15.21 -8.98
C HIS A 444 -11.89 14.73 -8.59
N THR A 445 -12.03 14.36 -7.31
CA THR A 445 -13.27 13.90 -6.71
C THR A 445 -13.34 14.29 -5.24
N SER A 446 -14.46 13.97 -4.60
CA SER A 446 -14.64 14.09 -3.16
C SER A 446 -15.28 12.83 -2.61
N TYR A 447 -14.92 12.50 -1.37
CA TYR A 447 -15.37 11.28 -0.69
C TYR A 447 -16.37 11.63 0.42
N GLN A 448 -17.21 10.66 0.78
CA GLN A 448 -18.30 10.90 1.72
C GLN A 448 -18.30 9.88 2.86
N THR A 449 -18.72 10.35 4.04
CA THR A 449 -18.89 9.48 5.21
C THR A 449 -19.88 8.37 4.93
N ARG A 450 -19.51 7.14 5.28
CA ARG A 450 -20.37 5.96 5.19
C ARG A 450 -20.93 5.63 6.57
N ASN A 451 -22.26 5.50 6.65
CA ASN A 451 -22.96 5.13 7.89
C ASN A 451 -23.15 3.61 8.02
N ASP A 452 -22.24 2.83 7.44
CA ASP A 452 -22.38 1.38 7.29
C ASP A 452 -22.32 0.63 8.65
N LEU A 453 -21.62 1.18 9.63
CA LEU A 453 -21.38 0.55 10.94
C LEU A 453 -22.65 0.48 11.83
N GLY A 454 -23.67 1.28 11.54
CA GLY A 454 -24.88 1.37 12.37
C GLY A 454 -24.66 2.03 13.75
N GLU A 455 -23.47 2.62 13.98
CA GLU A 455 -23.11 3.39 15.16
C GLU A 455 -21.90 4.30 14.88
N ASP A 456 -21.50 5.09 15.87
CA ASP A 456 -20.36 6.02 15.77
C ASP A 456 -19.03 5.28 15.51
N ALA A 457 -18.36 5.66 14.42
CA ALA A 457 -17.08 5.10 13.99
C ALA A 457 -15.96 5.28 15.02
N THR A 458 -16.01 6.33 15.85
CA THR A 458 -14.99 6.63 16.87
C THR A 458 -14.83 5.52 17.90
N LYS A 459 -15.87 4.73 18.15
CA LYS A 459 -15.79 3.54 19.01
C LYS A 459 -14.71 2.57 18.56
N TYR A 460 -14.63 2.31 17.26
CA TYR A 460 -13.67 1.37 16.69
C TYR A 460 -12.25 1.94 16.62
N ALA A 461 -12.09 3.27 16.64
CA ALA A 461 -10.80 3.91 16.81
C ALA A 461 -10.32 3.81 18.28
N MET A 462 -11.21 4.05 19.24
CA MET A 462 -10.93 3.98 20.68
C MET A 462 -10.73 2.55 21.20
N ASP A 463 -11.50 1.58 20.70
CA ASP A 463 -11.34 0.18 21.10
C ASP A 463 -9.98 -0.35 20.69
N PHE A 464 -9.42 0.11 19.56
CA PHE A 464 -8.06 -0.19 19.18
C PHE A 464 -7.03 0.40 20.16
N GLN A 465 -7.18 1.68 20.53
CA GLN A 465 -6.32 2.33 21.54
C GLN A 465 -6.35 1.57 22.88
N LYS A 466 -7.54 1.12 23.31
CA LYS A 466 -7.71 0.29 24.52
C LYS A 466 -7.16 -1.13 24.39
N MET A 467 -7.17 -1.73 23.21
CA MET A 467 -6.54 -3.05 22.99
C MET A 467 -5.01 -2.97 22.97
N THR A 468 -4.45 -1.82 22.56
CA THR A 468 -3.00 -1.55 22.67
C THR A 468 -2.58 -1.15 24.10
N GLU A 469 -3.49 -0.52 24.86
CA GLU A 469 -3.41 -0.43 26.31
C GLU A 469 -3.75 -1.78 26.93
N THR A 470 -2.83 -2.75 26.84
CA THR A 470 -2.95 -3.92 27.72
C THR A 470 -3.09 -3.37 29.15
N PRO A 471 -4.09 -3.81 29.94
CA PRO A 471 -4.19 -3.35 31.32
C PRO A 471 -2.84 -3.64 31.96
N LYS A 472 -2.24 -2.61 32.59
CA LYS A 472 -1.35 -2.86 33.70
C LYS A 472 -2.21 -3.61 34.72
N GLU A 473 -2.28 -4.93 34.58
CA GLU A 473 -2.64 -5.78 35.68
C GLU A 473 -1.73 -5.33 36.81
N SER A 474 -2.36 -4.98 37.92
CA SER A 474 -1.71 -4.76 39.20
C SER A 474 -1.04 -6.07 39.61
N SER A 475 0.03 -6.44 38.93
CA SER A 475 1.04 -7.35 39.43
C SER A 475 1.94 -6.47 40.27
N THR A 476 1.94 -6.76 41.57
CA THR A 476 2.97 -6.31 42.48
C THR A 476 4.34 -6.51 41.80
N SER A 477 5.03 -5.41 41.46
CA SER A 477 6.39 -5.46 40.95
C SER A 477 7.27 -6.16 41.99
N SER A 478 7.61 -7.41 41.72
CA SER A 478 8.77 -8.02 42.35
C SER A 478 9.98 -7.57 41.55
N ASP A 479 10.92 -6.86 42.18
CA ASP A 479 12.19 -6.37 41.61
C ASP A 479 13.17 -7.50 41.23
N ILE A 480 12.68 -8.72 40.97
CA ILE A 480 13.48 -9.90 40.69
C ILE A 480 13.41 -10.15 39.18
N LYS A 481 14.57 -10.14 38.53
CA LYS A 481 14.70 -10.49 37.11
C LYS A 481 15.50 -11.78 36.99
N TYR A 482 15.15 -12.60 36.01
CA TYR A 482 15.86 -13.82 35.67
C TYR A 482 16.35 -13.76 34.23
N ARG A 483 17.52 -14.32 33.96
CA ARG A 483 18.12 -14.45 32.62
C ARG A 483 18.14 -15.91 32.20
N CYS A 484 17.64 -16.20 31.01
CA CYS A 484 17.83 -17.52 30.40
C CYS A 484 19.31 -17.73 30.06
N THR A 485 19.91 -18.76 30.66
CA THR A 485 21.34 -19.11 30.48
C THR A 485 21.70 -19.54 29.06
N ILE A 486 20.71 -19.85 28.22
CA ILE A 486 20.92 -20.34 26.85
C ILE A 486 20.81 -19.24 25.80
N CYS A 487 19.82 -18.35 25.91
CA CYS A 487 19.54 -17.35 24.87
C CYS A 487 19.57 -15.90 25.38
N GLY A 488 19.79 -15.69 26.68
CA GLY A 488 19.83 -14.36 27.27
C GLY A 488 18.46 -13.68 27.46
N TYR A 489 17.35 -14.35 27.15
CA TYR A 489 16.00 -13.82 27.39
C TYR A 489 15.81 -13.43 28.85
N ILE A 490 15.33 -12.21 29.09
CA ILE A 490 15.08 -11.67 30.43
C ILE A 490 13.61 -11.87 30.78
N TYR A 491 13.36 -12.62 31.85
CA TYR A 491 12.05 -12.77 32.47
C TYR A 491 11.98 -11.80 33.66
N GLU A 492 11.01 -10.88 33.66
CA GLU A 492 10.80 -9.93 34.75
C GLU A 492 9.70 -10.46 35.67
N GLY A 493 10.08 -10.83 36.90
CA GLY A 493 9.21 -11.52 37.85
C GLY A 493 9.90 -12.70 38.54
N ASP A 494 9.25 -13.26 39.55
CA ASP A 494 9.76 -14.45 40.24
C ASP A 494 9.42 -15.73 39.45
N ILE A 495 10.34 -16.19 38.59
CA ILE A 495 10.13 -17.36 37.73
C ILE A 495 9.86 -18.66 38.51
N THR A 496 10.16 -18.69 39.82
CA THR A 496 9.83 -19.84 40.67
C THR A 496 8.32 -20.03 40.88
N LYS A 497 7.53 -18.98 40.63
CA LYS A 497 6.06 -19.01 40.72
C LYS A 497 5.38 -19.48 39.43
N GLU A 498 6.15 -19.65 38.35
CA GLU A 498 5.64 -20.18 37.10
C GLU A 498 5.38 -21.68 37.19
N SER A 499 4.46 -22.18 36.36
CA SER A 499 4.19 -23.62 36.19
C SER A 499 5.48 -24.39 35.86
N ASP A 500 5.57 -25.66 36.27
CA ASP A 500 6.65 -26.57 35.84
C ASP A 500 6.65 -26.81 34.32
N GLU A 501 5.57 -26.45 33.63
CA GLU A 501 5.46 -26.50 32.16
C GLU A 501 6.02 -25.24 31.47
N TYR A 502 6.43 -24.21 32.24
CA TYR A 502 6.98 -22.99 31.66
C TYR A 502 8.28 -23.27 30.90
N LYS A 503 8.34 -22.78 29.67
CA LYS A 503 9.50 -22.88 28.79
C LYS A 503 9.90 -21.49 28.32
N CYS A 504 11.21 -21.26 28.20
CA CYS A 504 11.75 -20.06 27.62
C CYS A 504 11.08 -19.80 26.25
N PRO A 505 10.49 -18.63 26.01
CA PRO A 505 9.75 -18.37 24.77
C PRO A 505 10.65 -18.29 23.53
N ILE A 506 11.96 -18.16 23.73
CA ILE A 506 12.95 -18.03 22.65
C ILE A 506 13.58 -19.38 22.29
N CYS A 507 14.06 -20.13 23.30
CA CYS A 507 14.81 -21.36 23.06
C CYS A 507 14.18 -22.62 23.66
N THR A 508 12.99 -22.50 24.24
CA THR A 508 12.14 -23.61 24.74
C THR A 508 12.71 -24.44 25.88
N VAL A 509 13.85 -24.05 26.43
CA VAL A 509 14.44 -24.67 27.62
C VAL A 509 13.57 -24.42 28.85
N PRO A 510 13.52 -25.35 29.81
CA PRO A 510 12.61 -25.26 30.94
C PRO A 510 13.09 -24.21 31.96
N LYS A 511 12.21 -23.84 32.90
CA LYS A 511 12.44 -22.71 33.84
C LYS A 511 13.69 -22.87 34.72
N GLU A 512 14.20 -24.08 34.92
CA GLU A 512 15.43 -24.35 35.68
C GLU A 512 16.68 -23.78 35.00
N MET A 513 16.59 -23.45 33.71
CA MET A 513 17.67 -22.86 32.92
C MET A 513 17.72 -21.33 33.01
N PHE A 514 17.02 -20.74 33.98
CA PHE A 514 17.04 -19.31 34.26
C PHE A 514 17.80 -19.01 35.56
N GLU A 515 18.66 -18.00 35.53
CA GLU A 515 19.45 -17.54 36.68
C GLU A 515 18.99 -16.14 37.13
N VAL A 516 19.02 -15.87 38.43
CA VAL A 516 18.62 -14.55 38.97
C VAL A 516 19.66 -13.50 38.61
N ILE A 517 19.17 -12.32 38.24
CA ILE A 517 19.99 -11.13 38.01
C ILE A 517 20.06 -10.38 39.34
N ASN A 518 21.16 -10.57 40.07
CA ASN A 518 21.44 -9.78 41.27
C ASN A 518 22.14 -8.48 40.84
N GLU A 519 21.41 -7.36 40.82
CA GLU A 519 22.03 -6.05 40.78
C GLU A 519 22.55 -5.70 42.19
N PRO A 520 23.80 -5.25 42.36
CA PRO A 520 24.27 -4.73 43.63
C PRO A 520 23.51 -3.42 43.94
N LYS A 521 22.91 -3.35 45.14
CA LYS A 521 22.20 -2.17 45.63
C LYS A 521 23.18 -1.02 45.88
N ASP A 522 22.92 0.12 45.25
CA ASP A 522 23.56 1.39 45.54
C ASP A 522 23.28 1.84 46.99
N GLU A 523 24.35 2.11 47.73
CA GLU A 523 24.36 2.93 48.95
C GLU A 523 24.49 4.42 48.56
N PRO A 524 24.04 5.36 49.40
CA PRO A 524 23.70 6.72 48.98
C PRO A 524 24.94 7.55 48.58
N GLU A 525 24.77 8.28 47.46
CA GLU A 525 25.77 9.16 46.84
C GLU A 525 26.38 10.18 47.81
N GLU A 526 27.71 10.08 47.98
CA GLU A 526 28.56 11.24 48.27
C GLU A 526 29.11 11.81 46.96
N SER A 527 29.09 13.12 46.88
CA SER A 527 29.42 13.95 45.74
C SER A 527 30.84 13.74 45.20
N SER A 528 30.99 13.58 43.87
CA SER A 528 32.23 13.98 43.19
C SER A 528 32.01 14.35 41.72
N THR A 529 32.07 15.67 41.50
CA THR A 529 32.54 16.43 40.33
C THR A 529 32.77 15.73 38.98
N SER A 530 32.15 16.33 37.95
CA SER A 530 32.39 16.14 36.52
C SER A 530 33.85 16.26 36.09
N SER A 531 34.29 15.37 35.21
CA SER A 531 35.48 15.58 34.39
C SER A 531 35.09 15.56 32.91
N ASP A 532 35.35 16.67 32.20
CA ASP A 532 34.99 16.96 30.79
C ASP A 532 35.80 16.15 29.75
N VAL A 533 36.17 14.91 30.05
CA VAL A 533 37.02 14.11 29.16
C VAL A 533 36.15 13.27 28.22
N LYS A 534 36.36 13.35 26.91
CA LYS A 534 35.65 12.55 25.89
C LYS A 534 36.61 11.85 24.95
N TYR A 535 36.24 10.63 24.57
CA TYR A 535 36.98 9.81 23.61
C TYR A 535 36.09 9.42 22.42
N ARG A 536 36.66 9.33 21.23
CA ARG A 536 35.98 8.91 20.00
C ARG A 536 36.57 7.61 19.49
N CYS A 537 35.71 6.64 19.17
CA CYS A 537 36.13 5.43 18.46
C CYS A 537 36.58 5.79 17.04
N THR A 538 37.82 5.47 16.71
CA THR A 538 38.44 5.74 15.39
C THR A 538 37.83 4.93 14.24
N ILE A 539 37.03 3.90 14.54
CA ILE A 539 36.43 3.02 13.53
C ILE A 539 34.98 3.42 13.20
N CYS A 540 34.14 3.65 14.21
CA CYS A 540 32.71 3.92 13.99
C CYS A 540 32.24 5.30 14.47
N GLY A 541 33.13 6.12 15.05
CA GLY A 541 32.80 7.47 15.52
C GLY A 541 32.02 7.55 16.83
N TYR A 542 31.76 6.43 17.51
CA TYR A 542 31.08 6.43 18.81
C TYR A 542 31.82 7.29 19.84
N ILE A 543 31.09 8.13 20.58
CA ILE A 543 31.64 9.03 21.60
C ILE A 543 31.42 8.40 22.97
N TYR A 544 32.52 8.15 23.68
CA TYR A 544 32.53 7.76 25.08
C TYR A 544 32.76 9.00 25.94
N GLU A 545 31.87 9.26 26.90
CA GLU A 545 31.96 10.38 27.82
C GLU A 545 32.54 9.88 29.16
N GLY A 546 33.75 10.34 29.48
CA GLY A 546 34.55 9.84 30.59
C GLY A 546 35.98 9.50 30.16
N ASP A 547 36.83 9.20 31.14
CA ASP A 547 38.21 8.78 30.85
C ASP A 547 38.28 7.28 30.56
N ILE A 548 38.28 6.91 29.27
CA ILE A 548 38.27 5.52 28.81
C ILE A 548 39.50 4.72 29.29
N THR A 549 40.57 5.39 29.73
CA THR A 549 41.74 4.70 30.30
C THR A 549 41.44 4.02 31.64
N LYS A 550 40.34 4.41 32.31
CA LYS A 550 39.87 3.81 33.57
C LYS A 550 38.97 2.59 33.36
N GLU A 551 38.53 2.34 32.13
CA GLU A 551 37.77 1.15 31.78
C GLU A 551 38.67 -0.10 31.81
N SER A 552 38.07 -1.27 32.03
CA SER A 552 38.82 -2.54 32.01
C SER A 552 39.46 -2.79 30.63
N ASP A 553 40.52 -3.60 30.58
CA ASP A 553 41.16 -4.01 29.31
C ASP A 553 40.23 -4.86 28.42
N GLU A 554 39.11 -5.33 28.96
CA GLU A 554 38.08 -6.05 28.22
C GLU A 554 37.03 -5.13 27.58
N TYR A 555 37.09 -3.81 27.83
CA TYR A 555 36.16 -2.86 27.24
C TYR A 555 36.27 -2.85 25.71
N LYS A 556 35.12 -3.00 25.06
CA LYS A 556 34.96 -2.96 23.60
C LYS A 556 33.95 -1.89 23.23
N CYS A 557 34.21 -1.22 22.12
CA CYS A 557 33.27 -0.28 21.52
C CYS A 557 31.89 -0.95 21.38
N PRO A 558 30.81 -0.36 21.92
CA PRO A 558 29.49 -0.99 21.90
C PRO A 558 28.89 -1.09 20.49
N ILE A 559 29.44 -0.35 19.53
CA ILE A 559 28.94 -0.31 18.15
C ILE A 559 29.72 -1.27 17.24
N CYS A 560 31.05 -1.24 17.28
CA CYS A 560 31.88 -2.02 16.36
C CYS A 560 32.81 -3.04 17.03
N THR A 561 32.71 -3.19 18.35
CA THR A 561 33.39 -4.21 19.17
C THR A 561 34.91 -4.16 19.18
N VAL A 562 35.52 -3.11 18.61
CA VAL A 562 36.97 -2.88 18.68
C VAL A 562 37.39 -2.50 20.09
N PRO A 563 38.60 -2.86 20.53
CA PRO A 563 39.01 -2.68 21.91
C PRO A 563 39.32 -1.20 22.23
N LYS A 564 39.41 -0.85 23.51
CA LYS A 564 39.51 0.55 23.97
C LYS A 564 40.72 1.32 23.43
N GLU A 565 41.77 0.64 22.98
CA GLU A 565 42.96 1.27 22.37
C GLU A 565 42.62 1.94 21.03
N MET A 566 41.49 1.59 20.41
CA MET A 566 40.99 2.19 19.18
C MET A 566 40.16 3.47 19.41
N PHE A 567 40.21 4.03 20.61
CA PHE A 567 39.59 5.31 20.94
C PHE A 567 40.65 6.42 21.08
N GLU A 568 40.40 7.56 20.45
CA GLU A 568 41.24 8.75 20.56
C GLU A 568 40.59 9.81 21.45
N LYS A 569 41.38 10.51 22.26
CA LYS A 569 40.87 11.60 23.10
C LYS A 569 40.50 12.80 22.22
N ILE A 570 39.30 13.34 22.38
CA ILE A 570 38.79 14.46 21.57
C ILE A 570 38.44 15.71 22.37
N ALA A 571 38.32 15.62 23.70
CA ALA A 571 38.17 16.75 24.63
C ALA A 571 38.70 16.34 26.00
#